data_AF-J0WIZ7-F1
#
_entry.id   AF-J0WIZ7-F1
#
_cell.length_a   1.000
_cell.length_b   1.000
_cell.length_c   1.000
_cell.angle_alpha   90.00
_cell.angle_beta   90.00
_cell.angle_gamma   90.00
#
_symmetry.space_group_name_H-M   'P 1'
#
loop_
_entity.id
_entity.type
_entity.pdbx_description
1 polymer ?
#
loop_
_entity_poly.entity_id
_entity_poly.type
_entity_poly.pdbx_seq_one_letter_code
_entity_poly.pdbx_strand_id
1 'polypeptide(L)'
;YSDITEEELDMLFTDFHEQNARRGLLAFTGHLREHNIRVQQQRLINCIRRCCPLERALEPIIAAVRVYHVTRPNKLWHCDGYHKLIRWGFVIHGFVDGY
;
A
#
# COMPACT_ATOMS: atom_id res chain seq x y z
N TYR A 1 2.50 4.86 22.93
CA TYR A 1 3.00 5.38 21.64
C TYR A 1 4.33 6.05 21.94
N SER A 2 5.29 6.02 21.02
CA SER A 2 6.61 6.60 21.22
C SER A 2 6.53 8.13 21.19
N ASP A 3 7.26 8.79 22.09
CA ASP A 3 7.36 10.25 22.17
C ASP A 3 8.37 10.79 21.15
N ILE A 4 8.11 10.52 19.87
CA ILE A 4 8.84 11.13 18.75
C ILE A 4 8.22 12.48 18.43
N THR A 5 9.03 13.49 18.11
CA THR A 5 8.53 14.81 17.68
C THR A 5 7.95 14.74 16.26
N GLU A 6 7.25 15.79 15.87
CA GLU A 6 6.66 15.84 14.53
C GLU A 6 7.71 16.06 13.44
N GLU A 7 8.75 16.82 13.77
CA GLU A 7 9.89 17.15 12.90
C GLU A 7 10.78 15.92 12.66
N GLU A 8 11.07 15.15 13.73
CA GLU A 8 11.80 13.89 13.60
C GLU A 8 11.05 12.86 12.74
N LEU A 9 9.73 12.82 12.87
CA LEU A 9 8.89 11.93 12.07
C LEU A 9 8.92 12.32 10.59
N ASP A 10 8.93 13.62 10.29
CA ASP A 10 9.00 14.15 8.93
C ASP A 10 10.38 13.91 8.29
N MET A 11 11.46 14.03 9.05
CA MET A 11 12.82 13.67 8.60
C MET A 11 12.92 12.18 8.28
N LEU A 12 12.47 11.32 9.20
CA LEU A 12 12.45 9.86 8.98
C LEU A 12 11.63 9.47 7.76
N PHE A 13 10.49 10.14 7.54
CA PHE A 13 9.68 9.90 6.35
C PHE A 13 10.42 10.30 5.08
N THR A 14 11.11 11.45 5.08
CA THR A 14 11.87 11.93 3.93
C THR A 14 13.00 10.96 3.58
N ASP A 15 13.81 10.55 4.56
CA ASP A 15 14.89 9.58 4.39
C ASP A 15 14.39 8.22 3.89
N PHE A 16 13.29 7.72 4.49
CA PHE A 16 12.66 6.48 4.07
C PHE A 16 12.18 6.56 2.62
N HIS A 17 11.63 7.72 2.24
CA HIS A 17 11.05 7.93 0.93
C HIS A 17 12.10 8.07 -0.18
N GLU A 18 13.25 8.68 0.11
CA GLU A 18 14.39 8.73 -0.82
C GLU A 18 14.93 7.32 -1.12
N GLN A 19 15.04 6.46 -0.10
CA GLN A 19 15.51 5.09 -0.25
C GLN A 19 14.48 4.16 -0.89
N ASN A 20 13.19 4.50 -0.77
CA ASN A 20 12.08 3.63 -1.17
C ASN A 20 11.01 4.40 -1.96
N ALA A 21 11.44 5.08 -3.03
CA ALA A 21 10.53 5.73 -3.96
C ALA A 21 9.46 4.71 -4.41
N ARG A 22 8.18 4.99 -4.10
CA ARG A 22 6.96 4.16 -4.37
C ARG A 22 6.49 3.21 -3.27
N ARG A 23 7.15 3.10 -2.11
CA ARG A 23 6.60 2.33 -0.98
C ARG A 23 5.59 3.16 -0.19
N GLY A 24 4.38 2.63 -0.03
CA GLY A 24 3.25 3.34 0.60
C GLY A 24 3.27 3.35 2.14
N LEU A 25 2.19 3.89 2.73
CA LEU A 25 1.96 4.06 4.17
C LEU A 25 2.28 2.82 5.03
N LEU A 26 1.89 1.63 4.55
CA LEU A 26 2.09 0.37 5.27
C LEU A 26 3.57 -0.01 5.38
N ALA A 27 4.36 0.29 4.35
CA ALA A 27 5.79 0.04 4.36
C ALA A 27 6.50 0.97 5.34
N PHE A 28 6.13 2.25 5.38
CA PHE A 28 6.65 3.21 6.37
C PHE A 28 6.26 2.81 7.80
N THR A 29 5.01 2.36 8.00
CA THR A 29 4.56 1.83 9.30
C THR A 29 5.37 0.60 9.73
N GLY A 30 5.71 -0.28 8.79
CA GLY A 30 6.59 -1.42 9.03
C GLY A 30 8.01 -1.01 9.42
N HIS A 31 8.59 -0.07 8.68
CA HIS A 31 9.92 0.47 8.94
C HIS A 31 10.05 1.09 10.33
N LEU A 32 9.04 1.85 10.78
CA LEU A 32 9.01 2.39 12.14
C LEU A 32 8.93 1.30 13.20
N ARG A 33 8.19 0.21 12.94
CA ARG A 33 8.10 -0.94 13.86
C ARG A 33 9.42 -1.69 13.98
N GLU A 34 10.18 -1.83 12.89
CA GLU A 34 11.54 -2.40 12.92
C GLU A 34 12.47 -1.59 13.83
N HIS A 35 12.28 -0.27 13.88
CA HIS A 35 13.03 0.64 14.76
C HIS A 35 12.41 0.79 16.17
N ASN A 36 11.43 -0.05 16.53
CA ASN A 36 10.69 0.01 17.80
C ASN A 36 9.92 1.33 18.04
N ILE A 37 9.61 2.07 16.98
CA ILE A 37 8.86 3.32 17.05
C ILE A 37 7.38 3.03 16.75
N ARG A 38 6.51 3.31 17.73
CA ARG A 38 5.06 3.14 17.60
C ARG A 38 4.37 4.48 17.60
N VAL A 39 3.96 4.93 16.42
CA VAL A 39 3.28 6.22 16.21
C VAL A 39 1.77 6.01 16.01
N GLN A 40 0.97 6.99 16.41
CA GLN A 40 -0.47 6.99 16.14
C GLN A 40 -0.73 7.14 14.64
N GLN A 41 -1.74 6.43 14.13
CA GLN A 41 -2.08 6.46 12.70
C GLN A 41 -2.38 7.90 12.21
N GLN A 42 -3.04 8.71 13.03
CA GLN A 42 -3.35 10.10 12.68
C GLN A 42 -2.08 10.96 12.51
N ARG A 43 -1.08 10.78 13.38
CA ARG A 43 0.22 11.48 13.27
C ARG A 43 0.97 11.08 12.00
N LEU A 44 0.91 9.80 11.63
CA LEU A 44 1.50 9.29 10.39
C LEU A 44 0.83 9.90 9.14
N ILE A 45 -0.50 9.96 9.14
CA ILE A 45 -1.27 10.59 8.06
C ILE A 45 -0.92 12.07 7.93
N ASN A 46 -0.81 12.77 9.06
CA ASN A 46 -0.45 14.20 9.07
C ASN A 46 0.97 14.42 8.56
N CYS A 47 1.96 13.63 9.01
CA CYS A 47 3.33 13.65 8.50
C CYS A 47 3.37 13.50 6.97
N ILE A 48 2.69 12.49 6.42
CA ILE A 48 2.66 12.25 4.97
C ILE A 48 2.00 13.41 4.23
N ARG A 49 0.92 14.00 4.77
CA ARG A 49 0.28 15.17 4.16
C ARG A 49 1.19 16.40 4.14
N ARG A 50 2.10 16.53 5.10
CA ARG A 50 3.10 17.61 5.13
C ARG A 50 4.26 17.36 4.18
N CYS A 51 4.80 16.14 4.20
CA CYS A 51 6.02 15.80 3.45
C CYS A 51 5.77 15.40 1.99
N CYS A 52 4.57 14.93 1.65
CA CYS A 52 4.24 14.48 0.30
C CYS A 52 3.31 15.50 -0.38
N PRO A 53 3.78 16.20 -1.44
CA PRO A 53 2.92 17.06 -2.25
C PRO A 53 1.72 16.27 -2.77
N LEU A 54 0.53 16.88 -2.76
CA LEU A 54 -0.72 16.24 -3.21
C LEU A 54 -0.60 15.63 -4.62
N GLU A 55 0.20 16.26 -5.49
CA GLU A 55 0.50 15.82 -6.85
C GLU A 55 1.21 14.46 -6.91
N ARG A 56 2.05 14.15 -5.91
CA ARG A 56 2.81 12.89 -5.80
C ARG A 56 2.03 11.78 -5.11
N ALA A 57 1.14 12.12 -4.18
CA ALA A 57 0.18 11.18 -3.59
C ALA A 57 -0.88 10.71 -4.59
N LEU A 58 -1.13 11.52 -5.63
CA LEU A 58 -2.03 11.25 -6.74
C LEU A 58 -1.32 10.67 -7.96
N GLU A 59 0.02 10.53 -7.97
CA GLU A 59 0.68 9.74 -9.00
C GLU A 59 0.03 8.36 -8.98
N PRO A 60 -0.75 8.00 -10.01
CA PRO A 60 -1.33 6.70 -10.03
C PRO A 60 -0.17 5.72 -9.92
N ILE A 61 -0.26 4.78 -8.99
CA ILE A 61 0.47 3.52 -9.15
C ILE A 61 -0.14 2.95 -10.42
N ILE A 62 0.38 3.35 -11.58
CA ILE A 62 0.08 2.74 -12.85
C ILE A 62 0.76 1.39 -12.73
N ALA A 63 0.08 0.48 -12.03
CA ALA A 63 0.32 -0.93 -12.20
C ALA A 63 0.19 -1.12 -13.71
N ALA A 64 1.31 -1.40 -14.36
CA ALA A 64 1.35 -1.59 -15.80
C ALA A 64 0.18 -2.51 -16.17
N VAL A 65 -0.75 -2.02 -16.97
CA VAL A 65 -1.89 -2.82 -17.41
C VAL A 65 -1.30 -4.00 -18.18
N ARG A 66 -1.36 -5.19 -17.57
CA ARG A 66 -0.86 -6.41 -18.21
C ARG A 66 -1.91 -6.84 -19.22
N VAL A 67 -1.59 -6.70 -20.50
CA VAL A 67 -2.40 -7.25 -21.60
C VAL A 67 -1.96 -8.69 -21.82
N TYR A 68 -2.84 -9.65 -21.57
CA TYR A 68 -2.58 -11.07 -21.80
C TYR A 68 -3.17 -11.50 -23.14
N HIS A 69 -2.37 -12.13 -23.98
CA HIS A 69 -2.84 -12.82 -25.18
C HIS A 69 -2.85 -14.33 -24.92
N VAL A 70 -4.04 -14.90 -24.77
CA VAL A 70 -4.24 -16.31 -24.41
C VAL A 70 -4.62 -17.08 -25.67
N THR A 71 -3.89 -18.15 -25.98
CA THR A 71 -3.99 -18.85 -27.28
C THR A 71 -5.09 -19.92 -27.33
N ARG A 72 -5.65 -20.32 -26.19
CA ARG A 72 -6.66 -21.38 -26.07
C ARG A 72 -7.38 -21.30 -24.71
N PRO A 73 -8.62 -21.81 -24.59
CA PRO A 73 -9.32 -21.94 -23.31
C PRO A 73 -8.50 -22.70 -22.26
N ASN A 74 -8.75 -22.44 -20.98
CA ASN A 74 -8.11 -23.05 -19.82
C ASN A 74 -6.60 -22.79 -19.66
N LYS A 75 -6.04 -21.81 -20.39
CA LYS A 75 -4.61 -21.48 -20.31
C LYS A 75 -4.31 -20.35 -19.31
N LEU A 76 -5.29 -19.51 -19.00
CA LEU A 76 -5.20 -18.45 -18.00
C LEU A 76 -6.53 -18.39 -17.24
N TRP A 77 -6.48 -18.29 -15.92
CA TRP A 77 -7.67 -18.10 -15.10
C TRP A 77 -7.53 -16.80 -14.30
N HIS A 78 -8.55 -15.96 -14.36
CA HIS A 78 -8.68 -14.81 -13.47
C HIS A 78 -9.36 -15.27 -12.19
N CYS A 79 -8.70 -15.05 -11.05
CA CYS A 79 -9.26 -15.26 -9.72
C CYS A 79 -9.41 -13.91 -9.04
N ASP A 80 -10.61 -13.59 -8.57
CA ASP A 80 -10.88 -12.40 -7.75
C ASP A 80 -11.57 -12.77 -6.45
N GLY A 81 -11.24 -12.03 -5.39
CA GLY A 81 -11.73 -12.27 -4.04
C GLY A 81 -12.70 -11.17 -3.59
N TYR A 82 -13.91 -11.56 -3.19
CA TYR A 82 -14.85 -10.68 -2.52
C TYR A 82 -14.72 -10.80 -0.99
N HIS A 83 -14.01 -9.85 -0.39
CA HIS A 83 -13.63 -9.88 1.04
C HIS A 83 -14.54 -9.04 1.94
N LYS A 84 -15.61 -8.41 1.42
CA LYS A 84 -16.47 -7.52 2.22
C LYS A 84 -17.19 -8.27 3.36
N LEU A 85 -17.33 -9.59 3.25
CA LEU A 85 -17.98 -10.43 4.26
C LEU A 85 -17.01 -11.09 5.26
N ILE A 86 -15.71 -10.75 5.21
CA ILE A 86 -14.68 -11.43 6.01
C ILE A 86 -14.91 -11.33 7.52
N ARG A 87 -15.60 -10.27 8.00
CA ARG A 87 -15.96 -10.10 9.41
C ARG A 87 -16.95 -11.16 9.93
N TRP A 88 -17.72 -11.77 9.03
CA TRP A 88 -18.63 -12.88 9.34
C TRP A 88 -18.02 -14.24 9.00
N GLY A 89 -16.72 -14.30 8.67
CA GLY A 89 -16.02 -15.53 8.32
C GLY A 89 -16.20 -16.00 6.88
N PHE A 90 -16.80 -15.17 6.00
CA PHE A 90 -17.01 -15.52 4.60
C PHE A 90 -16.06 -14.76 3.67
N VAL A 91 -15.44 -15.50 2.75
CA VAL A 91 -14.71 -14.95 1.60
C VAL A 91 -15.17 -15.70 0.36
N ILE A 92 -15.62 -14.98 -0.64
CA ILE A 92 -16.11 -15.57 -1.90
C ILE A 92 -15.02 -15.36 -2.96
N HIS A 93 -14.64 -16.43 -3.66
CA HIS A 93 -13.69 -16.35 -4.76
C HIS A 93 -14.40 -16.66 -6.08
N GLY A 94 -14.28 -15.77 -7.05
CA GLY A 94 -14.76 -15.98 -8.42
C GLY A 94 -13.61 -16.37 -9.33
N PHE A 95 -13.85 -17.35 -10.20
CA PHE A 95 -12.89 -17.81 -11.20
C PHE A 95 -13.50 -17.72 -12.59
N VAL A 96 -12.78 -17.12 -13.54
CA VAL A 96 -13.21 -16.99 -14.93
C VAL A 96 -12.03 -17.34 -15.84
N ASP A 97 -12.28 -18.11 -16.91
CA ASP A 97 -11.28 -18.39 -17.95
C ASP A 97 -10.93 -17.09 -18.69
N GLY A 98 -9.64 -16.85 -18.88
CA GLY A 98 -9.10 -15.63 -19.48
C GLY A 98 -8.86 -15.72 -20.99
N TYR A 99 -9.49 -16.69 -21.68
CA TYR A 99 -9.47 -16.83 -23.13
C TYR A 99 -10.58 -16.01 -23.80
#